data_AF-A0A6N4PUM0-F1
#
_entry.id   AF-A0A6N4PUM0-F1
#
_cell.length_a   1.000
_cell.length_b   1.000
_cell.length_c   1.000
_cell.angle_alpha   90.00
_cell.angle_beta   90.00
_cell.angle_gamma   90.00
#
_symmetry.space_group_name_H-M   'P 1'
#
loop_
_entity.id
_entity.type
_entity.pdbx_description
1 polymer ?
#
loop_
_entity_poly.entity_id
_entity_poly.type
_entity_poly.pdbx_seq_one_letter_code
_entity_poly.pdbx_strand_id
1 'polypeptide(L)' 'MISLSSILAVLFLVLGLILSLYGVWTWSDPMYEKSLGWNLNLVWGGVVFFVGILFGLGNRISTRFPKEPNL' A
#
# COMPACT_ATOMS: atom_id res chain seq x y z
N MET A 1 18.73 12.19 3.46
CA MET A 1 17.88 12.30 2.26
C MET A 1 16.78 11.25 2.38
N ILE A 2 15.51 11.63 2.20
CA ILE A 2 14.41 10.66 2.22
C ILE A 2 14.53 9.81 0.94
N SER A 3 14.53 8.48 1.07
CA SER A 3 14.58 7.59 -0.11
C SER A 3 13.23 7.58 -0.82
N LEU A 4 13.25 7.48 -2.16
CA LEU A 4 12.03 7.30 -2.95
C LEU A 4 11.17 6.15 -2.42
N SER A 5 11.81 5.03 -2.05
CA SER A 5 11.12 3.86 -1.50
C SER A 5 10.40 4.17 -0.17
N SER A 6 10.98 5.02 0.69
CA SER A 6 10.31 5.43 1.94
C SER A 6 9.09 6.31 1.67
N ILE A 7 9.18 7.21 0.69
CA ILE A 7 8.04 8.07 0.29
C ILE A 7 6.91 7.20 -0.25
N LEU A 8 7.22 6.30 -1.18
CA LEU A 8 6.24 5.39 -1.78
C LEU A 8 5.62 4.45 -0.75
N ALA A 9 6.40 3.94 0.21
CA ALA A 9 5.87 3.13 1.30
C ALA A 9 4.77 3.88 2.08
N VAL A 10 5.03 5.12 2.49
CA VAL A 10 4.06 5.93 3.25
C VAL A 10 2.82 6.23 2.41
N LEU A 11 2.98 6.63 1.15
CA LEU A 11 1.86 6.96 0.27
C LEU A 11 0.94 5.75 0.05
N PHE A 12 1.50 4.58 -0.23
CA PHE A 12 0.71 3.36 -0.42
C PHE A 12 0.07 2.86 0.88
N LEU A 13 0.76 2.93 2.01
CA LEU A 13 0.17 2.57 3.30
C LEU A 13 -1.00 3.48 3.65
N VAL A 14 -0.87 4.79 3.47
CA VAL A 14 -1.94 5.74 3.76
C VAL A 14 -3.13 5.55 2.81
N LEU A 15 -2.88 5.48 1.50
CA LEU A 15 -3.95 5.29 0.52
C LEU A 15 -4.66 3.95 0.72
N GLY A 16 -3.90 2.86 0.91
CA GLY A 16 -4.45 1.53 1.18
C GLY A 16 -5.30 1.53 2.45
N LEU A 17 -4.84 2.18 3.52
CA LEU A 17 -5.59 2.31 4.77
C LEU A 17 -6.90 3.07 4.57
N ILE A 18 -6.87 4.21 3.87
CA ILE A 18 -8.07 5.01 3.59
C ILE A 18 -9.08 4.19 2.79
N LEU A 19 -8.65 3.50 1.73
CA LEU A 19 -9.52 2.65 0.91
C LEU A 19 -10.08 1.49 1.74
N SER A 20 -9.27 0.82 2.55
CA SER A 20 -9.74 -0.28 3.38
C SER A 20 -10.75 0.20 4.42
N LEU A 21 -10.50 1.30 5.13
CA LEU A 21 -11.43 1.87 6.10
C LEU A 21 -12.74 2.30 5.45
N TYR A 22 -12.65 2.98 4.30
CA TYR A 22 -13.83 3.39 3.54
C TYR A 22 -14.62 2.18 3.03
N GLY A 23 -13.93 1.13 2.57
CA GLY A 23 -14.54 -0.13 2.15
C GLY A 23 -15.24 -0.86 3.29
N VAL A 24 -14.66 -0.89 4.50
CA VAL A 24 -15.35 -1.41 5.70
C VAL A 24 -16.60 -0.60 6.01
N TRP A 25 -16.52 0.73 5.97
CA TRP A 25 -17.67 1.60 6.21
C TRP A 25 -18.80 1.33 5.21
N THR A 26 -18.45 1.20 3.93
CA THR A 26 -19.40 1.09 2.83
C THR A 26 -19.74 -0.36 2.47
N TRP A 27 -19.50 -1.33 3.35
CA TRP A 27 -19.56 -2.77 3.05
C TRP A 27 -20.84 -3.23 2.30
N SER A 28 -21.99 -2.67 2.64
CA SER A 28 -23.30 -3.01 2.06
C SER A 28 -23.83 -1.95 1.09
N ASP A 29 -22.99 -1.05 0.61
CA ASP A 29 -23.39 0.01 -0.30
C ASP A 29 -23.73 -0.54 -1.70
N PRO A 30 -24.87 -0.16 -2.29
CA PRO A 30 -25.25 -0.54 -3.66
C PRO A 30 -24.21 -0.20 -4.74
N MET A 31 -23.26 0.71 -4.48
CA MET A 31 -22.21 1.05 -5.45
C MET A 31 -21.47 -0.18 -5.99
N TYR A 32 -21.33 -1.24 -5.18
CA TYR A 32 -20.58 -2.44 -5.54
C TYR A 32 -21.29 -3.37 -6.52
N GLU A 33 -22.57 -3.12 -6.84
CA GLU A 33 -23.25 -3.85 -7.91
C GLU A 33 -22.55 -3.67 -9.27
N LYS A 34 -21.94 -2.51 -9.50
CA LYS A 34 -21.12 -2.23 -10.70
C LYS A 34 -19.86 -3.07 -10.78
N SER A 35 -19.41 -3.61 -9.65
CA SER A 35 -18.27 -4.51 -9.50
C SER A 35 -18.70 -5.94 -9.14
N LEU A 36 -19.88 -6.40 -9.61
CA LEU A 36 -20.40 -7.75 -9.38
C LEU A 36 -20.59 -8.09 -7.89
N GLY A 37 -20.88 -7.07 -7.07
CA GLY A 37 -20.99 -7.20 -5.61
C GLY A 37 -19.65 -7.21 -4.87
N TRP A 38 -18.52 -7.11 -5.57
CA TRP A 38 -17.21 -7.06 -4.92
C TRP A 38 -16.94 -5.67 -4.36
N ASN A 39 -16.54 -5.62 -3.09
CA ASN A 39 -16.08 -4.42 -2.43
C ASN A 39 -14.69 -4.02 -2.94
N LEU A 40 -14.69 -3.21 -4.00
CA LEU A 40 -13.48 -2.84 -4.72
C LEU A 40 -12.49 -2.05 -3.84
N ASN A 41 -13.01 -1.28 -2.88
CA ASN A 41 -12.21 -0.50 -1.92
C ASN A 41 -11.41 -1.40 -0.98
N LEU A 42 -12.01 -2.51 -0.51
CA LEU A 42 -11.30 -3.49 0.31
C LEU A 42 -10.27 -4.28 -0.48
N VAL A 43 -10.65 -4.77 -1.66
CA VAL A 43 -9.75 -5.58 -2.51
C VAL A 43 -8.52 -4.75 -2.87
N TRP A 44 -8.71 -3.58 -3.47
CA TRP A 44 -7.58 -2.75 -3.89
C TRP A 44 -6.91 -2.01 -2.73
N GLY A 45 -7.66 -1.62 -1.70
CA GLY A 45 -7.07 -1.08 -0.47
C GLY A 45 -6.09 -2.06 0.16
N GLY A 46 -6.45 -3.34 0.24
CA GLY A 46 -5.57 -4.41 0.72
C GLY A 46 -4.33 -4.60 -0.17
N VAL A 47 -4.49 -4.63 -1.49
CA VAL A 47 -3.37 -4.76 -2.44
C VAL A 47 -2.40 -3.58 -2.30
N VAL A 48 -2.90 -2.34 -2.33
CA VAL A 48 -2.08 -1.13 -2.22
C VAL A 48 -1.38 -1.07 -0.86
N PHE A 49 -2.08 -1.40 0.22
CA PHE A 49 -1.49 -1.44 1.56
C PHE A 49 -0.35 -2.47 1.64
N PHE A 50 -0.56 -3.66 1.09
CA PHE A 50 0.46 -4.71 1.05
C PHE A 50 1.70 -4.27 0.26
N VAL A 51 1.53 -3.62 -0.89
CA VAL A 51 2.64 -3.03 -1.65
C VAL A 51 3.40 -2.00 -0.81
N GLY A 52 2.69 -1.13 -0.08
CA GLY A 52 3.31 -0.18 0.86
C GLY A 52 4.20 -0.85 1.92
N ILE A 53 3.75 -1.99 2.47
CA ILE A 53 4.55 -2.81 3.41
C ILE A 53 5.83 -3.31 2.73
N LEU A 54 5.74 -3.85 1.50
CA LEU A 54 6.90 -4.35 0.76
C LEU A 54 7.94 -3.26 0.52
N PHE A 55 7.52 -2.05 0.14
CA PHE A 55 8.41 -0.90 -0.03
C PHE A 55 9.09 -0.51 1.29
N GLY A 56 8.34 -0.51 2.39
CA GLY A 56 8.88 -0.23 3.72
C GLY A 56 9.90 -1.26 4.19
N LEU A 57 9.61 -2.55 3.98
CA LEU A 57 10.52 -3.66 4.28
C LEU A 57 11.77 -3.62 3.39
N GLY A 58 11.60 -3.47 2.08
CA GLY A 58 12.72 -3.37 1.13
C GLY A 58 13.66 -2.21 1.47
N ASN A 59 13.12 -1.05 1.86
CA ASN A 59 13.94 0.07 2.31
C ASN A 59 14.72 -0.26 3.60
N ARG A 60 14.09 -0.90 4.59
CA ARG A 60 14.76 -1.32 5.83
C ARG A 60 15.87 -2.35 5.61
N ILE A 61 15.71 -3.20 4.59
CA ILE A 61 16.70 -4.21 4.22
C ILE A 61 17.86 -3.56 3.47
N SER A 62 17.57 -2.71 2.49
CA SER A 62 18.60 -2.04 1.68
C SER A 62 19.52 -1.14 2.50
N THR A 63 19.01 -0.47 3.53
CA THR A 63 19.85 0.35 4.43
C THR A 63 20.81 -0.46 5.29
N ARG A 64 20.64 -1.78 5.38
CA ARG A 64 21.53 -2.68 6.15
C ARG A 64 22.67 -3.26 5.32
N PHE A 65 22.63 -3.15 3.99
CA PHE A 65 23.70 -3.62 3.13
C PHE A 65 24.65 -2.46 2.79
N PRO A 66 25.94 -2.54 3.17
CA PRO A 66 26.93 -1.58 2.70
C PRO A 66 26.97 -1.64 1.17
N LYS A 67 26.86 -0.49 0.50
CA LYS A 67 27.17 -0.43 -0.93
C LYS A 67 28.67 -0.69 -1.06
N GLU A 68 29.06 -1.74 -1.77
CA GLU A 68 30.48 -1.95 -2.07
C GLU A 68 31.03 -0.69 -2.77
N PRO A 69 32.19 -0.19 -2.35
CA PRO A 69 32.80 0.95 -3.00
C PRO A 69 33.08 0.57 -4.45
N ASN A 70 32.48 1.32 -5.38
CA ASN A 70 32.70 1.17 -6.81
C ASN A 70 34.22 1.23 -7.07
N LEU A 71 34.81 0.12 -7.51
CA LEU A 71 36.18 0.04 -8.00
C LEU A 71 36.32 0.80 -9.33
#